data_AF-A0A2N5BQ47-F1
#
_entry.id   AF-A0A2N5BQ47-F1
#
_cell.length_a   1.000
_cell.length_b   1.000
_cell.length_c   1.000
_cell.angle_alpha   90.00
_cell.angle_beta   90.00
_cell.angle_gamma   90.00
#
_symmetry.space_group_name_H-M   'P 1'
#
loop_
_entity.id
_entity.type
_entity.pdbx_description
1 polymer ?
#
loop_
_entity_poly.entity_id
_entity_poly.type
_entity_poly.pdbx_seq_one_letter_code
_entity_poly.pdbx_strand_id
1 'polypeptide(L)'
;MRVRITSLSTGLIRKPATAHAAHLLPSFPCSPTARMAGVWRSGLALQTHISQAVCPKRSLQRILQLCSRPPRMRFTGPSMAEKEPRPVPAPGEGLRLRFTTIEPGRIFHRLHPGAYHATAFNDTANGNGRFSPIRNLAGEIIPTIYGAETLHCAAMETIFRDLAFLPAPRHIDMSRFDGHQHSQVKVEKPLKLVDLTSKSLTALGLMRRDLIDTDGSRYGYTQKWAEAIHALAPDAQGLAWVSRHDDTAQVIVLFGDRVEPNSLNLVGQSVPLQEDSTWDSLLDLLEILDADASF
;
A
#
# COMPACT_ATOMS: atom_id res chain seq x y z
N MET A 1 -59.32 41.23 -25.73
CA MET A 1 -58.88 39.85 -26.07
C MET A 1 -58.05 39.33 -24.90
N ARG A 2 -58.33 38.22 -24.20
CA ARG A 2 -59.21 37.05 -24.43
C ARG A 2 -58.90 36.23 -25.69
N VAL A 3 -58.23 35.10 -25.51
CA VAL A 3 -58.57 33.73 -26.00
C VAL A 3 -58.19 32.73 -24.88
N ARG A 4 -58.88 31.57 -24.79
CA ARG A 4 -58.58 30.41 -23.90
C ARG A 4 -58.62 29.11 -24.72
N ILE A 5 -57.77 28.13 -24.37
CA ILE A 5 -57.94 26.66 -24.56
C ILE A 5 -57.15 25.99 -23.41
N THR A 6 -57.58 25.06 -22.55
CA THR A 6 -58.88 24.43 -22.20
C THR A 6 -59.43 23.24 -23.00
N SER A 7 -58.69 22.11 -22.99
CA SER A 7 -59.24 20.73 -22.84
C SER A 7 -58.17 19.88 -22.11
N LEU A 8 -58.39 18.97 -21.14
CA LEU A 8 -59.47 18.05 -20.73
C LEU A 8 -59.61 16.74 -21.54
N SER A 9 -59.12 15.64 -20.96
CA SER A 9 -59.75 14.30 -20.80
C SER A 9 -58.81 13.44 -19.92
N THR A 10 -59.16 12.76 -18.81
CA THR A 10 -59.96 11.51 -18.63
C THR A 10 -59.60 10.34 -19.57
N GLY A 11 -59.48 9.08 -19.12
CA GLY A 11 -59.59 8.50 -17.77
C GLY A 11 -59.62 6.95 -17.79
N LEU A 12 -59.65 6.30 -16.61
CA LEU A 12 -59.63 4.84 -16.35
C LEU A 12 -58.28 4.13 -16.71
N ILE A 13 -57.67 3.24 -15.91
CA ILE A 13 -58.07 2.21 -14.91
C ILE A 13 -58.53 0.87 -15.54
N ARG A 14 -57.62 -0.13 -15.51
CA ARG A 14 -57.91 -1.51 -15.00
C ARG A 14 -56.64 -2.34 -14.76
N LYS A 15 -56.62 -3.01 -13.62
CA LYS A 15 -55.76 -4.13 -13.14
C LYS A 15 -56.72 -5.32 -12.86
N PRO A 16 -56.28 -6.53 -12.46
CA PRO A 16 -55.03 -7.25 -12.74
C PRO A 16 -55.24 -8.76 -13.10
N ALA A 17 -54.14 -9.48 -13.34
CA ALA A 17 -53.96 -10.92 -13.13
C ALA A 17 -52.45 -11.18 -12.83
N THR A 18 -51.90 -12.10 -12.04
CA THR A 18 -52.30 -13.28 -11.21
C THR A 18 -52.68 -14.59 -11.94
N ALA A 19 -52.16 -15.77 -11.59
CA ALA A 19 -51.00 -16.17 -10.74
C ALA A 19 -50.77 -17.69 -10.87
N HIS A 20 -49.57 -18.20 -10.52
CA HIS A 20 -49.22 -19.47 -9.81
C HIS A 20 -47.68 -19.66 -9.95
N ALA A 21 -46.86 -19.93 -8.93
CA ALA A 21 -46.86 -20.96 -7.86
C ALA A 21 -46.36 -22.34 -8.35
N ALA A 22 -45.51 -23.09 -7.64
CA ALA A 22 -44.64 -22.80 -6.47
C ALA A 22 -43.63 -23.97 -6.31
N HIS A 23 -42.61 -23.85 -5.44
CA HIS A 23 -42.06 -24.98 -4.66
C HIS A 23 -41.26 -24.48 -3.43
N LEU A 24 -40.92 -25.41 -2.52
CA LEU A 24 -40.61 -25.13 -1.11
C LEU A 24 -39.16 -25.48 -0.70
N LEU A 25 -38.80 -25.03 0.50
CA LEU A 25 -37.53 -25.27 1.23
C LEU A 25 -37.31 -26.77 1.57
N PRO A 26 -36.11 -27.15 2.07
CA PRO A 26 -35.95 -27.11 3.52
C PRO A 26 -34.62 -26.48 4.02
N SER A 27 -34.66 -26.00 5.26
CA SER A 27 -33.50 -25.59 6.06
C SER A 27 -33.00 -26.75 6.95
N PHE A 28 -31.74 -26.68 7.39
CA PHE A 28 -31.12 -27.64 8.33
C PHE A 28 -30.59 -26.94 9.60
N PRO A 29 -30.86 -27.48 10.81
CA PRO A 29 -30.35 -26.98 12.08
C PRO A 29 -29.22 -27.86 12.68
N CYS A 30 -28.87 -27.58 13.95
CA CYS A 30 -28.06 -28.36 14.89
C CYS A 30 -26.52 -28.24 14.84
N SER A 31 -25.98 -27.46 15.78
CA SER A 31 -24.81 -27.89 16.58
C SER A 31 -25.22 -29.05 17.51
N PRO A 32 -24.27 -29.84 18.03
CA PRO A 32 -23.94 -29.63 19.45
C PRO A 32 -22.45 -29.77 19.81
N THR A 33 -22.14 -29.38 21.05
CA THR A 33 -20.83 -29.45 21.69
C THR A 33 -20.34 -30.87 21.98
N ALA A 34 -19.02 -31.09 21.91
CA ALA A 34 -18.33 -32.18 22.60
C ALA A 34 -16.98 -31.72 23.18
N ARG A 35 -16.97 -31.32 24.46
CA ARG A 35 -15.75 -31.36 25.30
C ARG A 35 -15.63 -32.77 25.88
N MET A 36 -14.44 -33.36 25.86
CA MET A 36 -14.04 -34.34 26.88
C MET A 36 -12.62 -34.07 27.35
N ALA A 37 -12.37 -34.35 28.63
CA ALA A 37 -11.06 -34.35 29.26
C ALA A 37 -10.78 -35.73 29.87
N GLY A 38 -9.51 -36.11 29.95
CA GLY A 38 -9.02 -37.44 30.35
C GLY A 38 -7.61 -37.63 29.78
N VAL A 39 -6.49 -37.31 30.43
CA VAL A 39 -6.14 -37.15 31.86
C VAL A 39 -5.65 -38.46 32.53
N TRP A 40 -4.30 -38.62 32.55
CA TRP A 40 -3.47 -39.67 33.21
C TRP A 40 -3.60 -41.11 32.64
N ARG A 41 -2.70 -42.09 32.85
CA ARG A 41 -1.48 -42.19 33.72
C ARG A 41 -0.49 -43.28 33.21
N SER A 42 0.83 -43.07 33.40
CA SER A 42 1.93 -44.10 33.43
C SER A 42 2.16 -44.99 32.18
N GLY A 43 3.32 -45.66 31.99
CA GLY A 43 4.63 -45.54 32.66
C GLY A 43 5.41 -46.88 32.75
N LEU A 44 6.63 -46.95 32.19
CA LEU A 44 7.60 -48.08 32.20
C LEU A 44 7.13 -49.39 31.50
N ALA A 45 7.98 -50.39 31.18
CA ALA A 45 9.37 -50.41 30.67
C ALA A 45 9.77 -51.85 30.24
N LEU A 46 10.92 -51.98 29.55
CA LEU A 46 11.70 -53.21 29.24
C LEU A 46 11.16 -54.25 28.22
N GLN A 47 12.00 -54.53 27.21
CA GLN A 47 12.62 -55.84 26.84
C GLN A 47 11.74 -57.12 26.78
N THR A 48 11.92 -58.06 25.83
CA THR A 48 12.77 -58.19 24.62
C THR A 48 12.25 -59.39 23.81
N HIS A 49 12.50 -59.45 22.49
CA HIS A 49 13.02 -60.68 21.89
C HIS A 49 13.76 -60.42 20.57
N ILE A 50 14.72 -61.29 20.25
CA ILE A 50 15.64 -61.17 19.10
C ILE A 50 15.13 -62.02 17.94
N SER A 51 15.27 -61.51 16.70
CA SER A 51 15.46 -62.36 15.52
C SER A 51 16.62 -61.82 14.68
N GLN A 52 17.44 -62.71 14.14
CA GLN A 52 18.71 -62.36 13.48
C GLN A 52 18.56 -62.37 11.96
N ALA A 53 18.91 -61.26 11.31
CA ALA A 53 19.09 -61.19 9.86
C ALA A 53 20.55 -60.84 9.55
N VAL A 54 21.32 -61.82 9.09
CA VAL A 54 22.73 -61.63 8.69
C VAL A 54 22.79 -61.26 7.21
N CYS A 55 23.42 -60.13 6.89
CA CYS A 55 23.76 -59.74 5.52
C CYS A 55 25.23 -59.26 5.48
N PRO A 56 26.00 -59.51 4.40
CA PRO A 56 27.45 -59.62 4.50
C PRO A 56 28.21 -58.28 4.52
N LYS A 57 29.24 -58.20 5.38
CA LYS A 57 30.19 -57.08 5.44
C LYS A 57 31.08 -57.02 4.18
N ARG A 58 30.79 -56.10 3.26
CA ARG A 58 31.77 -55.56 2.30
C ARG A 58 31.59 -54.04 2.13
N SER A 59 32.66 -53.36 1.68
CA SER A 59 32.70 -51.94 1.29
C SER A 59 32.23 -50.89 2.32
N LEU A 60 32.94 -50.77 3.45
CA LEU A 60 32.91 -49.59 4.33
C LEU A 60 34.32 -49.05 4.70
N GLN A 61 35.26 -49.12 3.74
CA GLN A 61 36.62 -48.55 3.86
C GLN A 61 37.02 -47.70 2.63
N ARG A 62 36.06 -47.03 1.97
CA ARG A 62 36.36 -46.16 0.81
C ARG A 62 35.64 -44.80 0.80
N ILE A 63 35.15 -44.35 1.96
CA ILE A 63 34.54 -43.02 2.14
C ILE A 63 35.09 -42.37 3.42
N LEU A 64 36.41 -42.13 3.48
CA LEU A 64 37.04 -41.44 4.61
C LEU A 64 38.37 -40.72 4.24
N GLN A 65 38.59 -40.44 2.95
CA GLN A 65 39.90 -39.95 2.47
C GLN A 65 39.83 -38.93 1.31
N LEU A 66 38.72 -38.19 1.19
CA LEU A 66 38.54 -37.09 0.23
C LEU A 66 38.03 -35.79 0.88
N CYS A 67 38.27 -35.60 2.17
CA CYS A 67 37.98 -34.35 2.88
C CYS A 67 39.15 -33.35 2.83
N SER A 68 39.79 -33.22 1.67
CA SER A 68 40.76 -32.15 1.41
C SER A 68 40.03 -30.82 1.44
N ARG A 69 40.29 -30.01 2.48
CA ARG A 69 39.68 -28.66 2.61
C ARG A 69 39.98 -27.86 1.34
N PRO A 70 38.98 -27.25 0.67
CA PRO A 70 39.26 -26.33 -0.42
C PRO A 70 40.09 -25.15 0.12
N PRO A 71 40.96 -24.54 -0.72
CA PRO A 71 41.72 -23.37 -0.29
C PRO A 71 40.75 -22.28 0.14
N ARG A 72 40.94 -21.77 1.36
CA ARG A 72 40.09 -20.73 1.96
C ARG A 72 40.23 -19.45 1.13
N MET A 73 39.33 -19.26 0.16
CA MET A 73 39.24 -18.00 -0.59
C MET A 73 39.15 -16.87 0.42
N ARG A 74 40.21 -16.06 0.46
CA ARG A 74 40.15 -14.76 1.11
C ARG A 74 39.25 -13.91 0.23
N PHE A 75 37.97 -13.84 0.58
CA PHE A 75 37.20 -12.64 0.29
C PHE A 75 37.93 -11.49 1.00
N THR A 76 38.81 -10.82 0.27
CA THR A 76 39.14 -9.44 0.52
C THR A 76 37.81 -8.69 0.36
N GLY A 77 37.13 -8.45 1.49
CA GLY A 77 35.94 -7.61 1.49
C GLY A 77 36.27 -6.29 0.80
N PRO A 78 35.32 -5.68 0.08
CA PRO A 78 35.55 -4.38 -0.51
C PRO A 78 36.03 -3.43 0.58
N SER A 79 37.14 -2.74 0.34
CA SER A 79 37.69 -1.79 1.30
C SER A 79 36.62 -0.79 1.70
N MET A 80 36.56 -0.44 2.99
CA MET A 80 35.68 0.61 3.53
C MET A 80 36.18 2.01 3.16
N ALA A 81 36.75 2.17 1.95
CA ALA A 81 36.82 3.46 1.29
C ALA A 81 35.39 3.92 1.02
N GLU A 82 35.08 5.17 1.37
CA GLU A 82 33.78 5.77 1.09
C GLU A 82 33.57 5.79 -0.42
N LYS A 83 32.77 4.83 -0.90
CA LYS A 83 32.54 4.64 -2.33
C LYS A 83 31.76 5.84 -2.84
N GLU A 84 32.41 6.62 -3.72
CA GLU A 84 31.82 7.80 -4.37
C GLU A 84 30.36 7.53 -4.75
N PRO A 85 29.44 8.48 -4.48
CA PRO A 85 28.01 8.27 -4.66
C PRO A 85 27.75 7.87 -6.12
N ARG A 86 27.38 6.59 -6.32
CA ARG A 86 27.16 6.01 -7.65
C ARG A 86 26.32 6.98 -8.49
N PRO A 87 26.75 7.34 -9.71
CA PRO A 87 26.03 8.28 -10.55
C PRO A 87 24.60 7.79 -10.71
N VAL A 88 23.65 8.67 -10.40
CA VAL A 88 22.27 8.29 -10.21
C VAL A 88 21.66 7.91 -11.57
N PRO A 89 21.15 6.68 -11.77
CA PRO A 89 20.71 6.23 -13.07
C PRO A 89 19.48 6.99 -13.55
N ALA A 90 19.55 7.54 -14.76
CA ALA A 90 18.37 8.01 -15.48
C ALA A 90 17.50 6.82 -15.92
N PRO A 91 16.17 7.00 -16.06
CA PRO A 91 15.32 5.98 -16.68
C PRO A 91 15.74 5.80 -18.14
N GLY A 92 16.09 4.56 -18.51
CA GLY A 92 16.46 4.17 -19.88
C GLY A 92 15.34 3.45 -20.61
N GLU A 93 15.51 3.26 -21.92
CA GLU A 93 14.59 2.46 -22.74
C GLU A 93 14.52 1.00 -22.24
N GLY A 94 13.33 0.40 -22.31
CA GLY A 94 13.14 -1.01 -21.93
C GLY A 94 13.06 -1.31 -20.43
N LEU A 95 12.63 -0.36 -19.59
CA LEU A 95 12.39 -0.58 -18.15
C LEU A 95 11.56 -1.84 -17.89
N ARG A 96 12.10 -2.78 -17.10
CA ARG A 96 11.42 -4.03 -16.70
C ARG A 96 10.49 -3.81 -15.51
N LEU A 97 9.47 -2.99 -15.73
CA LEU A 97 8.47 -2.62 -14.73
C LEU A 97 7.73 -3.86 -14.20
N ARG A 98 7.44 -3.84 -12.90
CA ARG A 98 6.54 -4.79 -12.24
C ARG A 98 5.27 -4.06 -11.85
N PHE A 99 4.17 -4.79 -11.79
CA PHE A 99 2.85 -4.24 -11.48
C PHE A 99 2.25 -4.96 -10.27
N THR A 100 1.48 -4.20 -9.50
CA THR A 100 0.57 -4.70 -8.47
C THR A 100 -0.84 -4.21 -8.79
N THR A 101 -1.85 -4.99 -8.43
CA THR A 101 -3.26 -4.58 -8.53
C THR A 101 -3.75 -4.18 -7.16
N ILE A 102 -4.34 -2.98 -7.06
CA ILE A 102 -5.11 -2.59 -5.89
C ILE A 102 -6.56 -2.98 -6.16
N GLU A 103 -7.02 -4.01 -5.46
CA GLU A 103 -8.37 -4.56 -5.65
C GLU A 103 -9.47 -3.63 -5.11
N PRO A 104 -10.71 -3.70 -5.66
CA PRO A 104 -11.87 -2.99 -5.12
C PRO A 104 -12.12 -3.30 -3.63
N GLY A 105 -12.70 -2.33 -2.92
CA GLY A 105 -12.97 -2.41 -1.48
C GLY A 105 -11.79 -2.00 -0.60
N ARG A 106 -10.57 -1.90 -1.13
CA ARG A 106 -9.40 -1.36 -0.41
C ARG A 106 -9.61 0.11 -0.08
N ILE A 107 -9.27 0.52 1.14
CA ILE A 107 -9.33 1.89 1.63
C ILE A 107 -7.91 2.46 1.73
N PHE A 108 -7.75 3.74 1.41
CA PHE A 108 -6.55 4.53 1.66
C PHE A 108 -6.89 5.80 2.42
N HIS A 109 -6.05 6.15 3.38
CA HIS A 109 -6.14 7.37 4.17
C HIS A 109 -5.35 8.49 3.48
N ARG A 110 -5.89 9.71 3.50
CA ARG A 110 -5.24 10.91 2.99
C ARG A 110 -5.45 12.05 3.96
N LEU A 111 -4.37 12.71 4.38
CA LEU A 111 -4.43 14.02 5.05
C LEU A 111 -4.20 15.10 3.98
N HIS A 112 -5.07 16.11 3.92
CA HIS A 112 -5.02 17.16 2.88
C HIS A 112 -5.69 18.46 3.33
N PRO A 113 -5.38 19.63 2.73
CA PRO A 113 -6.16 20.83 2.97
C PRO A 113 -7.63 20.64 2.56
N GLY A 114 -8.56 21.08 3.42
CA GLY A 114 -10.01 20.95 3.20
C GLY A 114 -10.56 21.80 2.04
N ALA A 115 -9.73 22.65 1.44
CA ALA A 115 -10.03 23.32 0.17
C ALA A 115 -10.12 22.34 -1.03
N TYR A 116 -9.62 21.12 -0.88
CA TYR A 116 -9.68 20.06 -1.90
C TYR A 116 -10.60 18.93 -1.46
N HIS A 117 -11.47 18.45 -2.36
CA HIS A 117 -12.29 17.27 -2.11
C HIS A 117 -11.42 16.02 -1.89
N ALA A 118 -11.89 15.08 -1.05
CA ALA A 118 -11.18 13.84 -0.71
C ALA A 118 -10.57 13.11 -1.92
N THR A 119 -11.34 12.98 -2.99
CA THR A 119 -10.97 12.29 -4.24
C THR A 119 -10.43 13.23 -5.33
N ALA A 120 -10.22 14.52 -5.05
CA ALA A 120 -9.64 15.45 -6.01
C ALA A 120 -8.14 15.19 -6.21
N PHE A 121 -7.77 14.99 -7.47
CA PHE A 121 -6.39 14.97 -7.95
C PHE A 121 -5.88 16.42 -8.05
N ASN A 122 -4.63 16.65 -7.65
CA ASN A 122 -3.94 17.92 -7.84
C ASN A 122 -3.39 18.00 -9.28
N ASP A 123 -3.99 18.87 -10.08
CA ASP A 123 -3.65 19.19 -11.47
C ASP A 123 -2.66 20.37 -11.61
N THR A 124 -2.20 20.94 -10.49
CA THR A 124 -1.33 22.12 -10.48
C THR A 124 0.16 21.77 -10.50
N ALA A 125 0.97 22.69 -11.01
CA ALA A 125 2.43 22.65 -10.89
C ALA A 125 2.95 23.06 -9.50
N ASN A 126 2.06 23.35 -8.53
CA ASN A 126 2.42 23.97 -7.24
C ASN A 126 2.71 22.95 -6.13
N GLY A 127 2.55 21.64 -6.40
CA GLY A 127 2.91 20.59 -5.46
C GLY A 127 4.43 20.44 -5.31
N ASN A 128 4.87 19.78 -4.24
CA ASN A 128 6.27 19.39 -4.03
C ASN A 128 6.35 17.99 -3.41
N GLY A 129 5.92 16.98 -4.17
CA GLY A 129 5.91 15.57 -3.77
C GLY A 129 7.01 14.76 -4.47
N ARG A 130 7.29 13.57 -3.92
CA ARG A 130 8.27 12.63 -4.47
C ARG A 130 8.01 12.27 -5.94
N PHE A 131 6.74 12.16 -6.33
CA PHE A 131 6.31 11.79 -7.68
C PHE A 131 5.29 12.79 -8.26
N SER A 132 5.32 14.05 -7.80
CA SER A 132 4.46 15.12 -8.32
C SER A 132 5.01 16.53 -8.00
N PRO A 133 4.75 17.56 -8.83
CA PRO A 133 4.14 17.50 -10.16
C PRO A 133 4.99 16.67 -11.13
N ILE A 134 4.32 16.14 -12.14
CA ILE A 134 4.91 15.35 -13.24
C ILE A 134 4.18 15.70 -14.54
N ARG A 135 4.88 15.61 -15.66
CA ARG A 135 4.34 15.96 -16.98
C ARG A 135 4.29 14.77 -17.93
N ASN A 136 3.31 14.80 -18.84
CA ASN A 136 3.25 13.85 -19.95
C ASN A 136 4.25 14.24 -21.06
N LEU A 137 4.32 13.44 -22.13
CA LEU A 137 5.23 13.70 -23.26
C LEU A 137 4.91 15.00 -24.05
N ALA A 138 3.73 15.60 -23.88
CA ALA A 138 3.37 16.91 -24.43
C ALA A 138 3.73 18.08 -23.49
N GLY A 139 4.23 17.79 -22.28
CA GLY A 139 4.57 18.79 -21.26
C GLY A 139 3.39 19.23 -20.38
N GLU A 140 2.20 18.63 -20.55
CA GLU A 140 1.00 18.92 -19.75
C GLU A 140 1.13 18.28 -18.36
N ILE A 141 0.57 18.90 -17.31
CA ILE A 141 0.59 18.32 -15.96
C ILE A 141 -0.32 17.08 -15.93
N ILE A 142 0.21 15.98 -15.42
CA ILE A 142 -0.58 14.79 -15.05
C ILE A 142 -1.15 15.05 -13.65
N PRO A 143 -2.49 15.08 -13.46
CA PRO A 143 -3.07 15.28 -12.13
C PRO A 143 -2.71 14.11 -11.20
N THR A 144 -2.41 14.38 -9.92
CA THR A 144 -2.00 13.33 -8.97
C THR A 144 -2.77 13.37 -7.65
N ILE A 145 -3.11 12.19 -7.12
CA ILE A 145 -3.61 12.02 -5.75
C ILE A 145 -2.74 10.99 -5.02
N TYR A 146 -2.50 11.22 -3.73
CA TYR A 146 -1.77 10.31 -2.85
C TYR A 146 -2.72 9.72 -1.80
N GLY A 147 -2.41 8.51 -1.35
CA GLY A 147 -3.05 7.88 -0.20
C GLY A 147 -2.12 6.84 0.43
N ALA A 148 -2.31 6.56 1.71
CA ALA A 148 -1.57 5.56 2.46
C ALA A 148 -2.52 4.49 3.04
N GLU A 149 -2.00 3.29 3.28
CA GLU A 149 -2.78 2.13 3.73
C GLU A 149 -3.36 2.28 5.15
N THR A 150 -2.75 3.13 5.98
CA THR A 150 -3.18 3.42 7.35
C THR A 150 -3.19 4.94 7.62
N LEU A 151 -3.97 5.37 8.61
CA LEU A 151 -3.95 6.77 9.08
C LEU A 151 -2.55 7.16 9.58
N HIS A 152 -1.85 6.25 10.28
CA HIS A 152 -0.51 6.51 10.80
C HIS A 152 0.48 6.72 9.64
N CYS A 153 0.47 5.87 8.61
CA CYS A 153 1.29 6.05 7.42
C CYS A 153 0.96 7.36 6.67
N ALA A 154 -0.32 7.75 6.60
CA ALA A 154 -0.73 9.03 6.02
C ALA A 154 -0.16 10.22 6.81
N ALA A 155 -0.19 10.17 8.14
CA ALA A 155 0.40 11.19 9.01
C ALA A 155 1.94 11.20 8.91
N MET A 156 2.59 10.03 8.84
CA MET A 156 4.03 9.88 8.66
C MET A 156 4.54 10.42 7.30
N GLU A 157 3.71 10.41 6.25
CA GLU A 157 4.03 11.06 4.96
C GLU A 157 3.56 12.53 4.88
N THR A 158 2.90 13.11 5.89
CA THR A 158 2.38 14.50 5.81
C THR A 158 2.80 15.37 6.98
N ILE A 159 2.39 15.02 8.20
CA ILE A 159 2.66 15.76 9.45
C ILE A 159 4.08 15.46 9.95
N PHE A 160 4.40 14.18 10.10
CA PHE A 160 5.61 13.70 10.78
C PHE A 160 6.79 13.42 9.81
N ARG A 161 6.64 13.79 8.53
CA ARG A 161 7.64 13.53 7.46
C ARG A 161 9.05 13.94 7.86
N ASP A 162 9.22 15.13 8.42
CA ASP A 162 10.53 15.71 8.74
C ASP A 162 10.92 15.54 10.22
N LEU A 163 10.08 14.86 11.03
CA LEU A 163 10.26 14.70 12.48
C LEU A 163 11.61 14.07 12.86
N ALA A 164 12.07 13.09 12.07
CA ALA A 164 13.34 12.40 12.28
C ALA A 164 14.59 13.27 12.02
N PHE A 165 14.42 14.50 11.51
CA PHE A 165 15.48 15.48 11.34
C PHE A 165 15.50 16.55 12.44
N LEU A 166 14.50 16.55 13.34
CA LEU A 166 14.44 17.47 14.47
C LEU A 166 15.33 16.98 15.64
N PRO A 167 15.99 17.88 16.39
CA PRO A 167 16.69 17.51 17.61
C PRO A 167 15.70 17.04 18.70
N ALA A 168 16.21 16.36 19.73
CA ALA A 168 15.42 16.03 20.92
C ALA A 168 15.44 17.19 21.95
N PRO A 169 14.32 17.48 22.66
CA PRO A 169 12.99 16.89 22.48
C PRO A 169 12.39 17.30 21.13
N ARG A 170 11.74 16.33 20.47
CA ARG A 170 11.18 16.54 19.13
C ARG A 170 9.82 17.22 19.28
N HIS A 171 9.63 18.38 18.66
CA HIS A 171 8.40 19.18 18.80
C HIS A 171 7.80 19.52 17.43
N ILE A 172 6.48 19.41 17.28
CA ILE A 172 5.74 19.85 16.09
C ILE A 172 4.70 20.93 16.42
N ASP A 173 4.75 22.00 15.65
CA ASP A 173 3.66 22.98 15.56
C ASP A 173 2.57 22.45 14.62
N MET A 174 1.41 22.10 15.20
CA MET A 174 0.27 21.53 14.49
C MET A 174 -0.65 22.59 13.87
N SER A 175 -0.56 23.87 14.26
CA SER A 175 -1.31 24.96 13.62
C SER A 175 -0.96 25.09 12.13
N ARG A 176 0.23 24.62 11.73
CA ARG A 176 0.67 24.45 10.33
C ARG A 176 -0.25 23.54 9.51
N PHE A 177 -1.07 22.72 10.15
CA PHE A 177 -2.04 21.82 9.54
C PHE A 177 -3.50 22.25 9.81
N ASP A 178 -3.73 23.49 10.28
CA ASP A 178 -5.08 24.04 10.37
C ASP A 178 -5.80 23.99 9.01
N GLY A 179 -7.12 23.74 9.08
CA GLY A 179 -7.94 23.52 7.90
C GLY A 179 -7.60 22.26 7.09
N HIS A 180 -6.69 21.39 7.56
CA HIS A 180 -6.53 20.06 6.97
C HIS A 180 -7.63 19.09 7.45
N GLN A 181 -7.87 18.09 6.62
CA GLN A 181 -8.85 17.04 6.83
C GLN A 181 -8.21 15.67 6.62
N HIS A 182 -8.68 14.70 7.39
CA HIS A 182 -8.52 13.28 7.16
C HIS A 182 -9.68 12.77 6.30
N SER A 183 -9.35 12.15 5.18
CA SER A 183 -10.29 11.44 4.31
C SER A 183 -9.92 9.98 4.16
N GLN A 184 -10.93 9.11 4.22
CA GLN A 184 -10.83 7.71 3.81
C GLN A 184 -11.38 7.55 2.39
N VAL A 185 -10.55 7.08 1.47
CA VAL A 185 -10.91 6.89 0.06
C VAL A 185 -10.91 5.40 -0.27
N LYS A 186 -12.08 4.86 -0.63
CA LYS A 186 -12.23 3.48 -1.09
C LYS A 186 -12.02 3.39 -2.59
N VAL A 187 -11.30 2.35 -3.00
CA VAL A 187 -11.15 1.93 -4.39
C VAL A 187 -12.41 1.15 -4.80
N GLU A 188 -13.05 1.55 -5.90
CA GLU A 188 -14.28 0.93 -6.45
C GLU A 188 -14.00 0.07 -7.69
N LYS A 189 -12.87 0.30 -8.37
CA LYS A 189 -12.44 -0.43 -9.58
C LYS A 189 -10.97 -0.87 -9.42
N PRO A 190 -10.54 -2.03 -9.94
CA PRO A 190 -9.15 -2.48 -9.78
C PRO A 190 -8.18 -1.48 -10.41
N LEU A 191 -7.13 -1.09 -9.68
CA LEU A 191 -6.12 -0.14 -10.15
C LEU A 191 -4.77 -0.82 -10.40
N LYS A 192 -4.25 -0.72 -11.62
CA LYS A 192 -2.97 -1.30 -12.05
C LYS A 192 -1.82 -0.32 -11.80
N LEU A 193 -1.06 -0.53 -10.73
CA LEU A 193 0.02 0.36 -10.30
C LEU A 193 1.39 -0.28 -10.55
N VAL A 194 2.42 0.54 -10.79
CA VAL A 194 3.81 0.07 -10.83
C VAL A 194 4.31 -0.18 -9.40
N ASP A 195 4.84 -1.37 -9.17
CA ASP A 195 5.42 -1.80 -7.90
C ASP A 195 6.87 -1.28 -7.76
N LEU A 196 7.06 -0.38 -6.79
CA LEU A 196 8.35 0.21 -6.40
C LEU A 196 8.85 -0.31 -5.04
N THR A 197 8.42 -1.49 -4.60
CA THR A 197 9.05 -2.21 -3.49
C THR A 197 10.49 -2.63 -3.83
N SER A 198 11.32 -2.89 -2.81
CA SER A 198 12.74 -3.26 -2.95
C SER A 198 12.99 -4.39 -3.96
N LYS A 199 12.11 -5.38 -3.99
CA LYS A 199 12.16 -6.54 -4.89
C LYS A 199 11.96 -6.14 -6.35
N SER A 200 11.04 -5.21 -6.61
CA SER A 200 10.68 -4.79 -7.97
C SER A 200 11.59 -3.67 -8.49
N LEU A 201 12.06 -2.78 -7.62
CA LEU A 201 13.16 -1.86 -7.93
C LEU A 201 14.44 -2.59 -8.40
N THR A 202 14.72 -3.77 -7.83
CA THR A 202 15.86 -4.60 -8.26
C THR A 202 15.74 -5.03 -9.73
N ALA A 203 14.53 -5.20 -10.27
CA ALA A 203 14.32 -5.48 -11.70
C ALA A 203 14.61 -4.28 -12.62
N LEU A 204 14.61 -3.06 -12.07
CA LEU A 204 15.01 -1.81 -12.73
C LEU A 204 16.50 -1.47 -12.50
N GLY A 205 17.25 -2.32 -11.78
CA GLY A 205 18.63 -2.05 -11.38
C GLY A 205 18.78 -1.06 -10.21
N LEU A 206 17.68 -0.72 -9.54
CA LEU A 206 17.60 0.29 -8.48
C LEU A 206 17.53 -0.32 -7.08
N MET A 207 17.95 0.45 -6.08
CA MET A 207 17.72 0.20 -4.65
C MET A 207 16.70 1.22 -4.12
N ARG A 208 16.00 0.93 -3.01
CA ARG A 208 15.03 1.87 -2.40
C ARG A 208 15.63 3.26 -2.17
N ARG A 209 16.85 3.34 -1.64
CA ARG A 209 17.61 4.58 -1.40
C ARG A 209 17.79 5.46 -2.65
N ASP A 210 17.64 4.90 -3.84
CA ASP A 210 17.84 5.62 -5.09
C ASP A 210 16.54 6.33 -5.54
N LEU A 211 15.34 5.97 -5.01
CA LEU A 211 14.04 6.61 -5.31
C LEU A 211 13.15 6.91 -4.08
N ILE A 212 13.00 5.95 -3.16
CA ILE A 212 12.04 5.97 -2.06
C ILE A 212 12.63 6.59 -0.79
N ASP A 213 13.86 6.24 -0.42
CA ASP A 213 14.46 6.71 0.84
C ASP A 213 15.19 8.06 0.70
N THR A 214 15.06 8.75 -0.45
CA THR A 214 15.66 10.09 -0.66
C THR A 214 14.92 11.17 0.14
N ASP A 215 15.60 12.27 0.40
CA ASP A 215 15.05 13.55 0.85
C ASP A 215 14.41 14.37 -0.30
N GLY A 216 13.93 15.57 0.04
CA GLY A 216 13.24 16.50 -0.87
C GLY A 216 14.12 17.14 -1.94
N SER A 217 15.43 17.30 -1.74
CA SER A 217 16.34 17.86 -2.76
C SER A 217 16.40 17.00 -4.04
N ARG A 218 16.00 15.73 -3.90
CA ARG A 218 16.00 14.72 -4.96
C ARG A 218 14.66 14.58 -5.69
N TYR A 219 13.63 15.34 -5.32
CA TYR A 219 12.30 15.23 -5.93
C TYR A 219 12.31 15.51 -7.45
N GLY A 220 13.07 16.51 -7.92
CA GLY A 220 13.24 16.78 -9.36
C GLY A 220 13.93 15.67 -10.17
N TYR A 221 14.43 14.62 -9.50
CA TYR A 221 14.91 13.39 -10.13
C TYR A 221 13.90 12.23 -9.98
N THR A 222 13.22 12.09 -8.84
CA THR A 222 12.20 11.04 -8.65
C THR A 222 10.93 11.33 -9.44
N GLN A 223 10.57 12.60 -9.63
CA GLN A 223 9.53 13.07 -10.55
C GLN A 223 9.82 12.61 -12.00
N LYS A 224 11.05 12.80 -12.49
CA LYS A 224 11.46 12.33 -13.84
C LYS A 224 11.37 10.82 -14.02
N TRP A 225 11.56 10.04 -12.95
CA TRP A 225 11.30 8.60 -12.98
C TRP A 225 9.80 8.29 -13.08
N ALA A 226 8.94 9.02 -12.39
CA ALA A 226 7.49 8.89 -12.55
C ALA A 226 7.00 9.32 -13.94
N GLU A 227 7.55 10.40 -14.52
CA GLU A 227 7.30 10.82 -15.91
C GLU A 227 7.71 9.73 -16.92
N ALA A 228 8.91 9.16 -16.77
CA ALA A 228 9.37 8.08 -17.63
C ALA A 228 8.58 6.77 -17.46
N ILE A 229 8.14 6.45 -16.23
CA ILE A 229 7.27 5.30 -15.97
C ILE A 229 5.89 5.50 -16.61
N HIS A 230 5.32 6.71 -16.52
CA HIS A 230 4.07 7.08 -17.17
C HIS A 230 4.21 6.92 -18.70
N ALA A 231 5.25 7.49 -19.30
CA ALA A 231 5.52 7.40 -20.74
C ALA A 231 5.75 5.97 -21.24
N LEU A 232 6.52 5.15 -20.50
CA LEU A 232 6.91 3.79 -20.93
C LEU A 232 5.88 2.70 -20.59
N ALA A 233 4.92 2.97 -19.70
CA ALA A 233 3.81 2.07 -19.41
C ALA A 233 2.46 2.81 -19.48
N PRO A 234 1.81 2.87 -20.65
CA PRO A 234 0.48 3.48 -20.82
C PRO A 234 -0.57 2.93 -19.85
N ASP A 235 -0.55 1.62 -19.59
CA ASP A 235 -1.45 0.92 -18.65
C ASP A 235 -1.23 1.28 -17.17
N ALA A 236 -0.16 1.98 -16.81
CA ALA A 236 0.14 2.29 -15.41
C ALA A 236 -0.77 3.44 -14.93
N GLN A 237 -1.66 3.14 -13.99
CA GLN A 237 -2.57 4.13 -13.38
C GLN A 237 -1.97 4.83 -12.15
N GLY A 238 -0.70 4.54 -11.83
CA GLY A 238 0.01 5.11 -10.69
C GLY A 238 1.19 4.25 -10.24
N LEU A 239 1.72 4.56 -9.06
CA LEU A 239 2.87 3.90 -8.43
C LEU A 239 2.53 3.48 -6.99
N ALA A 240 3.13 2.40 -6.49
CA ALA A 240 2.96 1.88 -5.14
C ALA A 240 4.31 1.53 -4.48
N TRP A 241 4.51 1.92 -3.22
CA TRP A 241 5.71 1.61 -2.43
C TRP A 241 5.38 1.49 -0.94
N VAL A 242 6.13 0.68 -0.19
CA VAL A 242 6.13 0.76 1.29
C VAL A 242 6.80 2.06 1.71
N SER A 243 6.25 2.82 2.66
CA SER A 243 6.80 4.14 3.04
C SER A 243 8.27 4.08 3.50
N ARG A 244 8.93 5.25 3.54
CA ARG A 244 10.24 5.46 4.19
C ARG A 244 10.12 6.07 5.60
N HIS A 245 8.89 6.26 6.09
CA HIS A 245 8.57 6.82 7.41
C HIS A 245 7.74 5.83 8.25
N ASP A 246 6.92 4.99 7.62
CA ASP A 246 6.25 3.82 8.21
C ASP A 246 6.51 2.59 7.33
N ASP A 247 7.48 1.74 7.69
CA ASP A 247 7.84 0.57 6.88
C ASP A 247 6.87 -0.62 7.01
N THR A 248 5.78 -0.46 7.79
CA THR A 248 4.72 -1.46 7.93
C THR A 248 3.60 -1.31 6.89
N ALA A 249 3.51 -0.16 6.21
CA ALA A 249 2.35 0.22 5.40
C ALA A 249 2.71 0.75 3.99
N GLN A 250 1.80 0.52 3.03
CA GLN A 250 1.96 0.97 1.65
C GLN A 250 1.42 2.39 1.41
N VAL A 251 2.12 3.16 0.58
CA VAL A 251 1.71 4.45 0.00
C VAL A 251 1.52 4.28 -1.50
N ILE A 252 0.53 4.99 -2.06
CA ILE A 252 0.26 5.06 -3.49
C ILE A 252 0.26 6.52 -3.97
N VAL A 253 0.61 6.71 -5.25
CA VAL A 253 0.22 7.88 -6.03
C VAL A 253 -0.53 7.39 -7.27
N LEU A 254 -1.62 8.05 -7.64
CA LEU A 254 -2.44 7.71 -8.80
C LEU A 254 -2.40 8.84 -9.84
N PHE A 255 -2.46 8.46 -11.12
CA PHE A 255 -2.41 9.36 -12.27
C PHE A 255 -3.83 9.64 -12.79
N GLY A 256 -4.28 10.88 -12.66
CA GLY A 256 -5.67 11.30 -12.92
C GLY A 256 -6.07 11.33 -14.38
N ASP A 257 -5.11 11.25 -15.31
CA ASP A 257 -5.36 11.03 -16.73
C ASP A 257 -5.69 9.57 -17.08
N ARG A 258 -5.52 8.64 -16.11
CA ARG A 258 -5.66 7.18 -16.31
C ARG A 258 -6.54 6.46 -15.29
N VAL A 259 -6.93 7.13 -14.20
CA VAL A 259 -7.95 6.63 -13.28
C VAL A 259 -9.32 7.06 -13.79
N GLU A 260 -10.18 6.10 -14.12
CA GLU A 260 -11.53 6.40 -14.59
C GLU A 260 -12.35 7.15 -13.53
N PRO A 261 -13.31 8.02 -13.94
CA PRO A 261 -14.31 8.54 -13.03
C PRO A 261 -14.99 7.44 -12.20
N ASN A 262 -15.26 7.76 -10.93
CA ASN A 262 -15.85 6.88 -9.93
C ASN A 262 -15.02 5.61 -9.60
N SER A 263 -13.72 5.55 -9.93
CA SER A 263 -12.81 4.51 -9.41
C SER A 263 -12.44 4.71 -7.94
N LEU A 264 -12.61 5.92 -7.43
CA LEU A 264 -12.32 6.35 -6.06
C LEU A 264 -13.58 6.98 -5.46
N ASN A 265 -13.89 6.64 -4.22
CA ASN A 265 -15.09 7.10 -3.51
C ASN A 265 -14.76 7.46 -2.06
N LEU A 266 -15.42 8.48 -1.50
CA LEU A 266 -15.25 8.89 -0.10
C LEU A 266 -16.03 7.95 0.82
N VAL A 267 -15.37 7.43 1.86
CA VAL A 267 -16.02 6.67 2.94
C VAL A 267 -16.48 7.66 4.01
N GLY A 268 -17.80 7.76 4.19
CA GLY A 268 -18.38 8.68 5.17
C GLY A 268 -18.23 10.14 4.75
N GLN A 269 -17.47 10.90 5.53
CA GLN A 269 -17.17 12.32 5.28
C GLN A 269 -15.70 12.61 5.61
N SER A 270 -15.15 13.67 5.02
CA SER A 270 -13.84 14.20 5.41
C SER A 270 -13.95 14.89 6.77
N VAL A 271 -13.18 14.46 7.75
CA VAL A 271 -13.19 15.03 9.11
C VAL A 271 -11.99 15.98 9.30
N PRO A 272 -12.10 17.06 10.10
CA PRO A 272 -10.94 17.83 10.54
C PRO A 272 -9.89 16.94 11.22
N LEU A 273 -8.61 17.35 11.23
CA LEU A 273 -7.60 16.60 11.99
C LEU A 273 -7.90 16.61 13.49
N GLN A 274 -8.44 17.73 13.99
CA GLN A 274 -8.81 18.00 15.38
C GLN A 274 -10.14 17.31 15.82
N GLU A 275 -10.71 16.41 15.01
CA GLU A 275 -11.91 15.65 15.37
C GLU A 275 -11.53 14.40 16.19
N ASP A 276 -12.05 14.28 17.42
CA ASP A 276 -11.74 13.28 18.46
C ASP A 276 -11.05 12.00 17.95
N SER A 277 -11.76 11.14 17.20
CA SER A 277 -11.23 9.84 16.76
C SER A 277 -10.00 9.89 15.83
N THR A 278 -9.83 10.97 15.07
CA THR A 278 -8.61 11.21 14.28
C THR A 278 -7.52 11.83 15.15
N TRP A 279 -7.91 12.67 16.11
CA TRP A 279 -7.01 13.32 17.05
C TRP A 279 -6.34 12.32 17.99
N ASP A 280 -7.11 11.44 18.64
CA ASP A 280 -6.63 10.37 19.51
C ASP A 280 -5.58 9.50 18.78
N SER A 281 -5.86 9.14 17.51
CA SER A 281 -4.92 8.38 16.66
C SER A 281 -3.61 9.13 16.36
N LEU A 282 -3.62 10.47 16.34
CA LEU A 282 -2.43 11.31 16.16
C LEU A 282 -1.66 11.48 17.49
N LEU A 283 -2.35 11.48 18.63
CA LEU A 283 -1.74 11.49 19.97
C LEU A 283 -1.06 10.15 20.29
N ASP A 284 -1.73 9.02 20.03
CA ASP A 284 -1.15 7.67 20.12
C ASP A 284 0.16 7.57 19.29
N LEU A 285 0.15 8.15 18.09
CA LEU A 285 1.31 8.17 17.21
C LEU A 285 2.43 9.10 17.73
N LEU A 286 2.10 10.24 18.35
CA LEU A 286 3.09 11.12 19.01
C LEU A 286 3.78 10.41 20.19
N GLU A 287 3.06 9.64 21.00
CA GLU A 287 3.66 8.83 22.08
C GLU A 287 4.64 7.78 21.52
N ILE A 288 4.23 7.04 20.48
CA ILE A 288 5.09 6.06 19.79
C ILE A 288 6.36 6.71 19.21
N LEU A 289 6.26 7.97 18.77
CA LEU A 289 7.36 8.72 18.16
C LEU A 289 8.24 9.48 19.15
N ASP A 290 7.94 9.46 20.46
CA ASP A 290 8.66 10.21 21.51
C ASP A 290 8.80 11.69 21.10
N ALA A 291 7.65 12.33 20.84
CA ALA A 291 7.56 13.69 20.33
C ALA A 291 6.37 14.47 20.93
N ASP A 292 6.60 15.76 21.19
CA ASP A 292 5.60 16.72 21.67
C ASP A 292 4.93 17.47 20.49
N ALA A 293 3.76 18.05 20.75
CA ALA A 293 3.06 18.92 19.82
C ALA A 293 2.49 20.17 20.49
N SER A 294 2.42 21.28 19.75
CA SER A 294 1.69 22.50 20.13
C SER A 294 0.53 22.74 19.17
N PHE A 295 -0.55 23.28 19.72
CA PHE A 295 -1.84 23.50 19.09
C PHE A 295 -2.25 24.98 19.24
#